data_AF-A0A961I105-F1
#
_entry.id   AF-A0A961I105-F1
#
_cell.length_a   1.000
_cell.length_b   1.000
_cell.length_c   1.000
_cell.angle_alpha   90.00
_cell.angle_beta   90.00
_cell.angle_gamma   90.00
#
_symmetry.space_group_name_H-M   'P 1'
#
loop_
_entity.id
_entity.type
_entity.pdbx_description
1 polymer ?
#
loop_
_entity_poly.entity_id
_entity_poly.type
_entity_poly.pdbx_seq_one_letter_code
_entity_poly.pdbx_strand_id
1 'polypeptide(L)'
;MTRTRRLTALERAEIVREAADGVSTSELAGRFGVTARAVRYTLKADADRQRDAAVATAAVTVKLTPEELAALDEALAAAGIETRTEGLRRLIQAAGGTFVPDARLAAE
;
A
#
# COMPACT_ATOMS: atom_id res chain seq x y z
N MET A 1 25.00 -13.42 24.91
CA MET A 1 24.31 -12.82 23.75
C MET A 1 23.67 -11.53 24.21
N THR A 2 24.17 -10.37 23.76
CA THR A 2 23.63 -9.06 24.15
C THR A 2 22.21 -8.93 23.62
N ARG A 3 21.25 -8.66 24.50
CA ARG A 3 19.84 -8.48 24.18
C ARG A 3 19.73 -7.32 23.19
N THR A 4 19.32 -7.59 21.95
CA THR A 4 19.06 -6.53 20.97
C THR A 4 17.92 -5.66 21.49
N ARG A 5 18.22 -4.41 21.87
CA ARG A 5 17.22 -3.44 22.30
C ARG A 5 16.17 -3.26 21.18
N ARG A 6 14.90 -3.31 21.54
CA ARG A 6 13.79 -3.01 20.63
C ARG A 6 13.43 -1.54 20.76
N LEU A 7 13.43 -0.84 19.63
CA LEU A 7 12.90 0.52 19.55
C LEU A 7 11.39 0.52 19.78
N THR A 8 10.88 1.53 20.45
CA THR A 8 9.46 1.89 20.52
C THR A 8 9.02 2.60 19.24
N ALA A 9 7.71 2.83 19.09
CA ALA A 9 7.20 3.61 17.95
C ALA A 9 7.66 5.08 18.00
N LEU A 10 7.72 5.66 19.20
CA LEU A 10 8.18 7.04 19.41
C LEU A 10 9.66 7.19 19.04
N GLU A 11 10.52 6.29 19.50
CA GLU A 11 11.95 6.29 19.17
C GLU A 11 12.17 6.10 17.66
N ARG A 12 11.38 5.25 17.00
CA ARG A 12 11.44 5.12 15.52
C ARG A 12 11.09 6.42 14.82
N ALA A 13 10.05 7.14 15.28
CA ALA A 13 9.66 8.41 14.70
C ALA A 13 10.72 9.51 14.93
N GLU A 14 11.36 9.50 16.10
CA GLU A 14 12.46 10.41 16.43
C GLU A 14 13.68 10.18 15.54
N ILE A 15 14.09 8.91 15.35
CA ILE A 15 15.15 8.53 14.41
C ILE A 15 14.86 9.04 13.00
N VAL A 16 13.62 8.93 12.52
CA VAL A 16 13.22 9.41 11.18
C VAL A 16 13.36 10.93 11.08
N ARG A 17 12.87 11.69 12.07
CA ARG A 17 12.96 13.16 12.08
C ARG A 17 14.41 13.63 12.07
N GLU A 18 15.22 13.13 12.98
CA GLU A 18 16.61 13.57 13.09
C GLU A 18 17.48 13.15 11.91
N ALA A 19 17.20 11.98 11.33
CA ALA A 19 17.85 11.60 10.07
C ALA A 19 17.48 12.54 8.92
N ALA A 20 16.25 13.05 8.88
CA ALA A 20 15.84 14.07 7.92
C ALA A 20 16.54 15.42 8.16
N ASP A 21 16.89 15.72 9.41
CA ASP A 21 17.72 16.88 9.80
C ASP A 21 19.23 16.65 9.53
N GLY A 22 19.61 15.50 8.96
CA GLY A 22 20.98 15.20 8.54
C GLY A 22 21.84 14.47 9.58
N VAL A 23 21.26 14.03 10.71
CA VAL A 23 22.00 13.28 11.74
C VAL A 23 22.44 11.92 11.20
N SER A 24 23.71 11.58 11.43
CA SER A 24 24.30 10.35 10.89
C SER A 24 23.71 9.07 11.52
N THR A 25 23.63 8.00 10.74
CA THR A 25 23.12 6.70 11.23
C THR A 25 23.95 6.10 12.36
N SER A 26 25.26 6.42 12.43
CA SER A 26 26.16 6.01 13.52
C SER A 26 25.86 6.75 14.82
N GLU A 27 25.55 8.04 14.73
CA GLU A 27 25.21 8.86 15.89
C GLU A 27 23.85 8.46 16.48
N LEU A 28 22.85 8.27 15.62
CA LEU A 28 21.55 7.72 16.00
C LEU A 28 21.69 6.33 16.64
N ALA A 29 22.53 5.46 16.07
CA ALA A 29 22.78 4.14 16.65
C ALA A 29 23.35 4.22 18.07
N GLY A 30 24.32 5.10 18.29
CA GLY A 30 24.90 5.36 19.61
C GLY A 30 23.87 5.88 20.61
N ARG A 31 23.12 6.92 20.23
CA ARG A 31 22.11 7.56 21.10
C ARG A 31 20.98 6.62 21.50
N PHE A 32 20.45 5.85 20.56
CA PHE A 32 19.36 4.92 20.83
C PHE A 32 19.84 3.55 21.35
N GLY A 33 21.15 3.32 21.46
CA GLY A 33 21.71 2.04 21.91
C GLY A 33 21.33 0.87 21.01
N VAL A 34 21.27 1.11 19.70
CA VAL A 34 20.94 0.12 18.67
C VAL A 34 22.05 0.02 17.63
N THR A 35 21.94 -0.95 16.74
CA THR A 35 22.90 -1.06 15.63
C THR A 35 22.59 -0.07 14.53
N ALA A 36 23.60 0.38 13.77
CA ALA A 36 23.38 1.20 12.57
C ALA A 36 22.48 0.50 11.53
N ARG A 37 22.46 -0.84 11.52
CA ARG A 37 21.50 -1.63 10.73
C ARG A 37 20.06 -1.35 11.17
N ALA A 38 19.77 -1.37 12.48
CA ALA A 38 18.42 -1.08 12.99
C ALA A 38 17.92 0.33 12.61
N VAL A 39 18.83 1.32 12.62
CA VAL A 39 18.54 2.67 12.13
C VAL A 39 18.18 2.64 10.65
N ARG A 40 19.02 2.04 9.79
CA ARG A 40 18.75 1.93 8.35
C ARG A 40 17.43 1.20 8.05
N TYR A 41 17.11 0.15 8.79
CA TYR A 41 15.83 -0.56 8.64
C TYR A 41 14.64 0.30 9.04
N THR A 42 14.77 1.12 10.09
CA THR A 42 13.74 2.07 10.50
C THR A 42 13.48 3.10 9.40
N LEU A 43 14.55 3.67 8.83
CA LEU A 43 14.45 4.65 7.74
C LEU A 43 13.83 4.03 6.47
N LYS A 44 14.25 2.81 6.10
CA LYS A 44 13.67 2.08 4.97
C LYS A 44 12.17 1.84 5.19
N ALA A 45 11.78 1.33 6.36
CA ALA A 45 10.38 1.08 6.66
C ALA A 45 9.53 2.36 6.66
N ASP A 46 10.11 3.51 7.02
CA ASP A 46 9.44 4.81 6.89
C ASP A 46 9.30 5.25 5.44
N ALA A 47 10.37 5.15 4.64
CA ALA A 47 10.31 5.46 3.20
C ALA A 47 9.32 4.55 2.46
N ASP A 48 9.25 3.27 2.80
CA ASP A 48 8.29 2.32 2.25
C ASP A 48 6.85 2.77 2.61
N ARG A 49 6.58 3.10 3.89
CA ARG A 49 5.29 3.66 4.33
C ARG A 49 4.94 4.98 3.64
N GLN A 50 5.91 5.87 3.44
CA GLN A 50 5.68 7.14 2.75
C GLN A 50 5.34 6.90 1.28
N ARG A 51 5.97 5.93 0.60
CA ARG A 51 5.59 5.56 -0.78
C ARG A 51 4.18 4.99 -0.86
N ASP A 52 3.81 4.12 0.09
CA ASP A 52 2.45 3.59 0.17
C ASP A 52 1.42 4.69 0.46
N ALA A 53 1.78 5.68 1.30
CA ALA A 53 0.94 6.84 1.60
C ALA A 53 0.95 7.94 0.51
N ALA A 54 1.96 7.96 -0.36
CA ALA A 54 2.14 8.97 -1.40
C ALA A 54 1.26 8.71 -2.64
N VAL A 55 0.67 7.52 -2.79
CA VAL A 55 -0.42 7.31 -3.73
C VAL A 55 -1.68 7.86 -3.06
N ALA A 56 -2.11 9.05 -3.48
CA ALA A 56 -3.35 9.65 -3.00
C ALA A 56 -4.55 8.78 -3.41
N THR A 57 -4.89 7.78 -2.60
CA THR A 57 -6.05 6.92 -2.81
C THR A 57 -7.30 7.57 -2.23
N ALA A 58 -8.33 7.72 -3.04
CA ALA A 58 -9.68 8.04 -2.56
C ALA A 58 -10.45 6.73 -2.31
N ALA A 59 -11.18 6.65 -1.20
CA ALA A 59 -12.11 5.54 -0.95
C ALA A 59 -13.46 5.82 -1.61
N VAL A 60 -13.99 4.83 -2.33
CA VAL A 60 -15.35 4.87 -2.89
C VAL A 60 -16.18 3.82 -2.17
N THR A 61 -17.26 4.26 -1.52
CA THR A 61 -18.21 3.38 -0.81
C THR A 61 -19.59 3.55 -1.43
N VAL A 62 -20.19 2.45 -1.86
CA VAL A 62 -21.55 2.41 -2.44
C VAL A 62 -22.40 1.47 -1.60
N LYS A 63 -23.64 1.87 -1.31
CA LYS A 63 -24.65 1.00 -0.70
C LYS A 63 -25.56 0.50 -1.81
N LEU A 64 -25.78 -0.82 -1.84
CA LEU A 64 -26.63 -1.48 -2.81
C LEU A 64 -27.74 -2.22 -2.05
N THR A 65 -28.92 -2.31 -2.65
CA THR A 65 -29.94 -3.24 -2.18
C THR A 65 -29.51 -4.70 -2.46
N PRO A 66 -30.11 -5.70 -1.82
CA PRO A 66 -29.85 -7.10 -2.14
C PRO A 66 -30.10 -7.42 -3.64
N GLU A 67 -31.12 -6.83 -4.24
CA GLU A 67 -31.46 -7.02 -5.66
C GLU A 67 -30.40 -6.41 -6.58
N GLU A 68 -29.95 -5.19 -6.28
CA GLU A 68 -28.87 -4.53 -7.04
C GLU A 68 -27.55 -5.30 -6.92
N LEU A 69 -27.26 -5.85 -5.73
CA LEU A 69 -26.07 -6.66 -5.50
C LEU A 69 -26.11 -7.97 -6.29
N ALA A 70 -27.28 -8.63 -6.35
CA ALA A 70 -27.47 -9.85 -7.11
C ALA A 70 -27.33 -9.61 -8.63
N ALA A 71 -27.96 -8.53 -9.13
CA ALA A 71 -27.84 -8.13 -10.53
C ALA A 71 -26.39 -7.80 -10.92
N LEU A 72 -25.63 -7.15 -10.02
CA LEU A 72 -24.21 -6.91 -10.22
C LEU A 72 -23.42 -8.21 -10.31
N ASP A 73 -23.64 -9.15 -9.41
CA ASP A 73 -22.94 -10.44 -9.42
C ASP A 73 -23.22 -11.25 -10.70
N GLU A 74 -24.47 -11.25 -11.17
CA GLU A 74 -24.85 -11.91 -12.42
C GLU A 74 -24.12 -11.28 -13.63
N ALA A 75 -24.08 -9.95 -13.69
CA ALA A 75 -23.37 -9.23 -14.76
C ALA A 75 -21.87 -9.52 -14.75
N LEU A 76 -21.24 -9.59 -13.58
CA LEU A 76 -19.83 -9.94 -13.44
C LEU A 76 -19.54 -11.39 -13.85
N ALA A 77 -20.40 -12.33 -13.44
CA ALA A 77 -20.28 -13.73 -13.82
C ALA A 77 -20.41 -13.92 -15.34
N ALA A 78 -21.38 -13.24 -15.98
CA ALA A 78 -21.55 -13.26 -17.43
C ALA A 78 -20.33 -12.72 -18.19
N ALA A 79 -19.58 -11.80 -17.57
CA ALA A 79 -18.34 -11.24 -18.10
C ALA A 79 -17.07 -12.08 -17.74
N GLY A 80 -17.22 -13.21 -17.03
CA GLY A 80 -16.09 -14.03 -16.58
C GLY A 80 -15.24 -13.35 -15.50
N ILE A 81 -15.82 -12.44 -14.72
CA ILE A 81 -15.14 -11.71 -13.65
C ILE A 81 -15.51 -12.33 -12.30
N GLU A 82 -14.51 -12.91 -11.63
CA GLU A 82 -14.72 -13.69 -10.41
C GLU A 82 -15.03 -12.84 -9.16
N THR A 83 -14.63 -11.56 -9.13
CA THR A 83 -14.79 -10.72 -7.94
C THR A 83 -15.31 -9.32 -8.26
N ARG A 84 -16.13 -8.77 -7.35
CA ARG A 84 -16.67 -7.41 -7.44
C ARG A 84 -15.58 -6.34 -7.50
N THR A 85 -14.52 -6.52 -6.72
CA THR A 85 -13.37 -5.59 -6.70
C THR A 85 -12.66 -5.57 -8.05
N GLU A 86 -12.50 -6.74 -8.68
CA GLU A 86 -11.94 -6.84 -10.03
C GLU A 86 -12.86 -6.18 -11.05
N GLY A 87 -14.17 -6.40 -10.95
CA GLY A 87 -15.17 -5.74 -11.79
C GLY A 87 -15.07 -4.22 -11.73
N LEU A 88 -15.06 -3.65 -10.51
CA LEU A 88 -14.92 -2.21 -10.31
C LEU A 88 -13.57 -1.68 -10.81
N ARG A 89 -12.48 -2.43 -10.60
CA ARG A 89 -11.15 -2.06 -11.08
C ARG A 89 -11.08 -2.00 -12.60
N ARG A 90 -11.64 -2.99 -13.30
CA ARG A 90 -11.73 -3.00 -14.76
C ARG A 90 -12.60 -1.85 -15.29
N LEU A 91 -13.72 -1.55 -14.63
CA LEU A 91 -14.57 -0.42 -14.98
C LEU A 91 -13.80 0.92 -14.89
N ILE A 92 -13.07 1.14 -13.80
CA ILE A 92 -12.25 2.35 -13.60
C ILE A 92 -11.13 2.43 -14.65
N GLN A 93 -10.47 1.31 -14.96
CA GLN A 93 -9.41 1.26 -15.97
C GLN A 93 -9.94 1.56 -17.37
N ALA A 94 -11.09 0.99 -17.74
CA ALA A 94 -11.76 1.26 -19.01
C ALA A 94 -12.14 2.75 -19.14
N ALA A 95 -12.63 3.38 -18.07
CA ALA A 95 -12.95 4.80 -18.04
C ALA A 95 -11.70 5.70 -18.14
N GLY A 96 -10.55 5.23 -17.61
CA GLY A 96 -9.28 5.95 -17.62
C GLY A 96 -8.46 5.82 -18.91
N GLY A 97 -8.94 5.10 -19.92
CA GLY A 97 -8.20 4.86 -21.16
C GLY A 97 -7.02 3.89 -21.02
N THR A 98 -6.87 3.24 -19.86
CA THR A 98 -5.87 2.18 -19.66
C THR A 98 -6.41 0.93 -20.35
N PHE A 99 -5.80 0.58 -21.49
CA PHE A 99 -6.12 -0.60 -22.29
C PHE A 99 -6.43 -1.84 -21.42
N VAL A 100 -7.71 -2.20 -21.37
CA VAL A 100 -8.13 -3.56 -21.01
C VAL A 100 -8.08 -4.35 -22.31
N PRO A 101 -7.30 -5.45 -22.42
CA PRO A 101 -7.34 -6.30 -23.59
C PRO A 101 -8.77 -6.77 -23.79
N ASP A 102 -9.32 -6.52 -24.98
CA ASP A 102 -10.64 -7.02 -25.33
C ASP A 102 -10.58 -8.55 -25.29
N ALA A 103 -11.32 -9.16 -24.36
CA ALA A 103 -11.36 -10.61 -24.19
C ALA A 103 -11.87 -11.32 -25.45
N ARG A 104 -12.62 -10.63 -26.34
CA ARG A 104 -13.02 -11.17 -27.65
C ARG A 104 -11.88 -11.18 -28.65
N LEU A 105 -10.93 -10.26 -28.55
CA LEU A 105 -9.74 -10.19 -29.42
C LEU A 105 -8.64 -11.17 -28.98
N ALA A 106 -8.61 -11.54 -27.70
CA ALA A 106 -7.64 -12.51 -27.16
C ALA A 106 -8.00 -13.98 -27.44
N ALA A 107 -9.16 -14.24 -28.05
CA ALA A 107 -9.68 -15.57 -28.36
C ALA A 107 -9.65 -15.92 -29.87
N GLU A 108 -9.13 -15.01 -30.72
CA GLU A 108 -8.73 -15.29 -32.11
C GLU A 108 -7.26 -15.73 -32.18
#